data_AF-A0A7K6TGN2-F1
#
_entry.id   AF-A0A7K6TGN2-F1
#
_cell.length_a   1.000
_cell.length_b   1.000
_cell.length_c   1.000
_cell.angle_alpha   90.00
_cell.angle_beta   90.00
_cell.angle_gamma   90.00
#
_symmetry.space_group_name_H-M   'P 1'
#
loop_
_entity.id
_entity.type
_entity.pdbx_description
1 polymer ?
#
loop_
_entity_poly.entity_id
_entity_poly.type
_entity_poly.pdbx_seq_one_letter_code
_entity_poly.pdbx_strand_id
1 'polypeptide(L)'
;MTDLGALVTNIELSSQAGGRSTVTFPTLKELSVTDALTGCELPGFQLDVSFSCFPDVVAIWSSVSEHVRQQLMQKKPRAVSVTGLGTFHVKKWLSFENGEVLTFHRPVFALAKAVAQIRELQHASIPVPDEMKTVSVSHKKIRSDVPYPEAVVQNCMQETLDFFYFILTNREDADFTLKDLGTLAIRGTAAMMAFSEDFLLTLNKSTHVVEKLLTQKWVTSDKEVAFSPSRFGRVHQFPQFEIRAVPRGAAHTDEFRVFESLLSSMGLGGNGSARFRA
;
A
#
# COMPACT_ATOMS: atom_id res chain seq x y z
N MET A 1 5.64 -19.36 1.39
CA MET A 1 6.54 -18.38 0.75
C MET A 1 6.03 -18.21 -0.67
N THR A 2 5.24 -17.18 -0.92
CA THR A 2 4.76 -16.87 -2.28
C THR A 2 5.91 -16.21 -3.02
N ASP A 3 6.37 -16.86 -4.07
CA ASP A 3 7.48 -16.42 -4.91
C ASP A 3 7.07 -15.13 -5.65
N LEU A 4 7.93 -14.10 -5.60
CA LEU A 4 7.72 -12.85 -6.34
C LEU A 4 7.64 -13.15 -7.85
N GLY A 5 8.39 -14.17 -8.30
CA GLY A 5 8.28 -14.74 -9.64
C GLY A 5 6.86 -15.20 -9.92
N ALA A 6 6.28 -16.09 -9.10
CA ALA A 6 4.89 -16.53 -9.26
C ALA A 6 3.85 -15.39 -9.23
N LEU A 7 4.07 -14.32 -8.47
CA LEU A 7 3.19 -13.13 -8.42
C LEU A 7 3.30 -12.28 -9.69
N VAL A 8 4.52 -11.96 -10.13
CA VAL A 8 4.79 -11.26 -11.40
C VAL A 8 4.32 -12.12 -12.57
N THR A 9 4.55 -13.42 -12.53
CA THR A 9 4.09 -14.39 -13.53
C THR A 9 2.57 -14.55 -13.51
N ASN A 10 1.85 -14.36 -12.40
CA ASN A 10 0.37 -14.33 -12.44
C ASN A 10 -0.18 -13.04 -13.07
N ILE A 11 0.50 -11.91 -12.83
CA ILE A 11 0.24 -10.63 -13.51
C ILE A 11 0.61 -10.72 -15.01
N GLU A 12 1.64 -11.48 -15.38
CA GLU A 12 2.09 -11.69 -16.76
C GLU A 12 1.39 -12.87 -17.47
N LEU A 13 0.90 -13.91 -16.80
CA LEU A 13 0.16 -15.02 -17.42
C LEU A 13 -1.24 -14.58 -17.83
N SER A 14 -1.80 -13.60 -17.12
CA SER A 14 -2.96 -12.85 -17.60
C SER A 14 -2.64 -11.96 -18.83
N SER A 15 -1.37 -11.86 -19.26
CA SER A 15 -0.94 -11.20 -20.50
C SER A 15 -0.85 -12.11 -21.73
N GLN A 16 -0.73 -13.44 -21.57
CA GLN A 16 -0.40 -14.34 -22.69
C GLN A 16 -1.56 -15.17 -23.28
N ALA A 17 -2.79 -14.99 -22.82
CA ALA A 17 -3.97 -15.54 -23.49
C ALA A 17 -4.65 -14.46 -24.37
N GLY A 18 -4.05 -14.16 -25.52
CA GLY A 18 -4.69 -13.36 -26.57
C GLY A 18 -4.61 -11.84 -26.41
N GLY A 19 -3.41 -11.28 -26.60
CA GLY A 19 -3.21 -9.91 -27.12
C GLY A 19 -3.69 -8.71 -26.30
N ARG A 20 -4.24 -8.88 -25.08
CA ARG A 20 -4.64 -7.75 -24.23
C ARG A 20 -4.72 -8.15 -22.75
N SER A 21 -3.68 -7.82 -21.98
CA SER A 21 -3.64 -8.07 -20.54
C SER A 21 -4.77 -7.33 -19.84
N THR A 22 -5.76 -8.06 -19.36
CA THR A 22 -6.78 -7.51 -18.46
C THR A 22 -6.48 -8.07 -17.08
N VAL A 23 -5.83 -7.29 -16.22
CA VAL A 23 -5.70 -7.65 -14.80
C VAL A 23 -7.08 -7.46 -14.18
N THR A 24 -7.68 -8.56 -13.74
CA THR A 24 -9.01 -8.55 -13.10
C THR A 24 -8.84 -8.80 -11.61
N PHE A 25 -9.43 -7.92 -10.79
CA PHE A 25 -9.54 -8.09 -9.35
C PHE A 25 -10.99 -8.49 -9.01
N PRO A 26 -11.33 -9.79 -9.11
CA PRO A 26 -12.73 -10.23 -9.04
C PRO A 26 -13.37 -9.95 -7.67
N THR A 27 -12.62 -10.09 -6.57
CA THR A 27 -13.16 -9.86 -5.22
C THR A 27 -13.32 -8.38 -4.95
N LEU A 28 -12.33 -7.55 -5.32
CA LEU A 28 -12.47 -6.10 -5.25
C LEU A 28 -13.63 -5.62 -6.13
N LYS A 29 -13.84 -6.25 -7.29
CA LYS A 29 -14.96 -5.98 -8.17
C LYS A 29 -16.30 -6.45 -7.59
N GLU A 30 -16.35 -7.57 -6.88
CA GLU A 30 -17.57 -8.07 -6.23
C GLU A 30 -17.98 -7.16 -5.08
N LEU A 31 -17.04 -6.86 -4.18
CA LEU A 31 -17.21 -5.87 -3.10
C LEU A 31 -17.57 -4.49 -3.66
N SER A 32 -17.20 -4.24 -4.91
CA SER A 32 -17.53 -3.04 -5.65
C SER A 32 -18.98 -2.94 -6.15
N VAL A 33 -19.58 -4.08 -6.48
CA VAL A 33 -20.91 -4.14 -7.10
C VAL A 33 -22.02 -4.26 -6.05
N THR A 34 -21.73 -4.80 -4.86
CA THR A 34 -22.73 -4.97 -3.78
C THR A 34 -23.38 -3.67 -3.32
N ASP A 35 -22.68 -2.52 -3.38
CA ASP A 35 -23.25 -1.21 -3.03
C ASP A 35 -24.03 -0.54 -4.18
N ALA A 36 -23.67 -0.84 -5.44
CA ALA A 36 -24.37 -0.29 -6.62
C ALA A 36 -25.75 -0.91 -6.81
N LEU A 37 -25.99 -2.14 -6.33
CA LEU A 37 -27.27 -2.83 -6.46
C LEU A 37 -28.30 -2.47 -5.37
N THR A 38 -27.91 -1.70 -4.34
CA THR A 38 -28.87 -1.05 -3.43
C THR A 38 -29.52 0.21 -4.00
N GLY A 39 -29.15 0.64 -5.22
CA GLY A 39 -29.81 1.74 -5.91
C GLY A 39 -29.56 1.71 -7.42
N CYS A 40 -30.60 1.33 -8.17
CA CYS A 40 -30.74 1.34 -9.63
C CYS A 40 -30.40 0.03 -10.36
N GLU A 41 -31.42 -0.78 -10.58
CA GLU A 41 -31.50 -1.62 -11.78
C GLU A 41 -31.85 -0.72 -12.98
N LEU A 42 -30.96 -0.60 -13.97
CA LEU A 42 -31.34 -0.15 -15.31
C LEU A 42 -30.65 -1.00 -16.38
N PRO A 43 -31.40 -1.59 -17.32
CA PRO A 43 -30.84 -2.38 -18.40
C PRO A 43 -30.32 -1.46 -19.52
N GLY A 44 -29.10 -1.72 -20.00
CA GLY A 44 -28.69 -1.33 -21.36
C GLY A 44 -27.53 -0.34 -21.54
N PHE A 45 -26.90 0.18 -20.48
CA PHE A 45 -25.73 1.06 -20.62
C PHE A 45 -24.58 0.61 -19.73
N GLN A 46 -23.42 0.30 -20.34
CA GLN A 46 -22.19 -0.03 -19.63
C GLN A 46 -21.43 1.27 -19.36
N LEU A 47 -21.56 1.78 -18.14
CA LEU A 47 -20.96 3.03 -17.68
C LEU A 47 -19.42 2.93 -17.57
N ASP A 48 -18.74 4.02 -17.93
CA ASP A 48 -17.37 4.37 -17.52
C ASP A 48 -17.41 4.82 -16.05
N VAL A 49 -17.49 3.85 -15.14
CA VAL A 49 -17.57 4.11 -13.70
C VAL A 49 -16.17 4.08 -13.09
N SER A 50 -15.77 5.23 -12.54
CA SER A 50 -14.73 5.30 -11.50
C SER A 50 -15.34 4.74 -10.22
N PHE A 51 -14.92 3.55 -9.82
CA PHE A 51 -15.37 2.91 -8.59
C PHE A 51 -14.62 3.53 -7.42
N SER A 52 -15.24 4.49 -6.71
CA SER A 52 -14.73 5.00 -5.45
C SER A 52 -14.66 3.88 -4.42
N CYS A 53 -13.54 3.78 -3.72
CA CYS A 53 -13.27 2.85 -2.62
C CYS A 53 -14.51 2.41 -1.81
N PHE A 54 -14.71 1.11 -1.76
CA PHE A 54 -15.81 0.47 -1.05
C PHE A 54 -15.55 0.52 0.46
N PRO A 55 -16.52 0.99 1.27
CA PRO A 55 -16.49 0.92 2.72
C PRO A 55 -16.05 -0.46 3.25
N ASP A 56 -16.36 -1.52 2.50
CA ASP A 56 -16.04 -2.92 2.78
C ASP A 56 -14.55 -3.23 2.79
N VAL A 57 -13.81 -2.76 1.77
CA VAL A 57 -12.35 -2.95 1.69
C VAL A 57 -11.67 -2.19 2.83
N VAL A 58 -12.14 -0.97 3.11
CA VAL A 58 -11.66 -0.16 4.25
C VAL A 58 -12.00 -0.85 5.56
N ALA A 59 -13.17 -1.47 5.71
CA ALA A 59 -13.56 -2.18 6.92
C ALA A 59 -12.67 -3.40 7.18
N ILE A 60 -12.38 -4.19 6.13
CA ILE A 60 -11.45 -5.33 6.22
C ILE A 60 -10.06 -4.87 6.66
N TRP A 61 -9.49 -3.86 6.01
CA TRP A 61 -8.17 -3.34 6.37
C TRP A 61 -8.15 -2.58 7.70
N SER A 62 -9.26 -1.98 8.12
CA SER A 62 -9.43 -1.41 9.46
C SER A 62 -9.37 -2.51 10.54
N SER A 63 -10.02 -3.65 10.30
CA SER A 63 -9.92 -4.82 11.19
C SER A 63 -8.48 -5.39 11.22
N VAL A 64 -7.77 -5.42 10.08
CA VAL A 64 -6.35 -5.78 10.04
C VAL A 64 -5.52 -4.83 10.91
N SER A 65 -5.70 -3.52 10.75
CA SER A 65 -4.99 -2.50 11.53
C SER A 65 -5.26 -2.64 13.03
N GLU A 66 -6.52 -2.82 13.41
CA GLU A 66 -6.91 -3.03 14.79
C GLU A 66 -6.27 -4.29 15.38
N HIS A 67 -6.26 -5.40 14.62
CA HIS A 67 -5.62 -6.63 15.06
C HIS A 67 -4.12 -6.43 15.32
N VAL A 68 -3.42 -5.75 14.41
CA VAL A 68 -2.00 -5.41 14.58
C VAL A 68 -1.80 -4.58 15.85
N ARG A 69 -2.56 -3.49 16.00
CA ARG A 69 -2.50 -2.60 17.16
C ARG A 69 -2.72 -3.36 18.47
N GLN A 70 -3.74 -4.21 18.54
CA GLN A 70 -4.04 -5.03 19.72
C GLN A 70 -2.87 -5.97 20.09
N GLN A 71 -2.22 -6.62 19.10
CA GLN A 71 -1.08 -7.50 19.37
C GLN A 71 0.17 -6.74 19.85
N LEU A 72 0.43 -5.54 19.30
CA LEU A 72 1.56 -4.69 19.70
C LEU A 72 1.38 -4.10 21.11
N MET A 73 0.13 -3.95 21.58
CA MET A 73 -0.21 -3.40 22.90
C MET A 73 -0.29 -4.44 24.02
N GLN A 74 -0.05 -5.73 23.74
CA GLN A 74 -0.07 -6.76 24.77
C GLN A 74 1.06 -6.56 25.80
N LYS A 75 0.85 -7.04 27.04
CA LYS A 75 1.88 -7.04 28.09
C LYS A 75 3.20 -7.68 27.65
N LYS A 76 3.10 -8.71 26.80
CA LYS A 76 4.23 -9.32 26.08
C LYS A 76 3.98 -9.12 24.58
N PRO A 77 4.46 -8.02 24.00
CA PRO A 77 4.18 -7.70 22.61
C PRO A 77 4.81 -8.75 21.68
N ARG A 78 4.10 -9.03 20.58
CA ARG A 78 4.55 -9.94 19.52
C ARG A 78 4.87 -9.13 18.28
N ALA A 79 5.77 -9.63 17.46
CA ALA A 79 5.90 -9.10 16.11
C ALA A 79 4.70 -9.57 15.28
N VAL A 80 4.10 -8.68 14.50
CA VAL A 80 2.89 -8.95 13.72
C VAL A 80 3.23 -8.78 12.25
N SER A 81 3.20 -9.89 11.51
CA SER A 81 3.44 -9.90 10.09
C SER A 81 2.12 -9.76 9.32
N VAL A 82 2.03 -8.70 8.53
CA VAL A 82 1.01 -8.55 7.48
C VAL A 82 1.63 -9.11 6.21
N THR A 83 1.22 -10.32 5.83
CA THR A 83 1.79 -11.03 4.68
C THR A 83 1.75 -10.16 3.44
N GLY A 84 2.90 -10.03 2.76
CA GLY A 84 3.04 -9.18 1.58
C GLY A 84 3.41 -7.73 1.89
N LEU A 85 2.92 -7.14 2.99
CA LEU A 85 3.18 -5.73 3.31
C LEU A 85 4.46 -5.54 4.16
N GLY A 86 4.53 -6.22 5.30
CA GLY A 86 5.66 -6.07 6.23
C GLY A 86 5.36 -6.57 7.64
N THR A 87 6.24 -6.27 8.58
CA THR A 87 6.15 -6.76 9.96
C THR A 87 6.29 -5.62 10.96
N PHE A 88 5.31 -5.49 11.85
CA PHE A 88 5.31 -4.53 12.94
C PHE A 88 5.88 -5.17 14.21
N HIS A 89 6.63 -4.40 15.00
CA HIS A 89 7.03 -4.79 16.34
C HIS A 89 7.29 -3.56 17.21
N VAL A 90 7.40 -3.76 18.53
CA VAL A 90 7.73 -2.70 19.49
C VAL A 90 9.07 -2.98 20.12
N LYS A 91 10.00 -2.04 20.00
CA LYS A 91 11.28 -2.07 20.71
C LYS A 91 11.18 -1.24 21.97
N LYS A 92 11.50 -1.85 23.12
CA LYS A 92 11.59 -1.16 24.40
C LYS A 92 12.97 -0.54 24.57
N TRP A 93 13.02 0.71 25.00
CA TRP A 93 14.25 1.41 25.37
C TRP A 93 14.06 2.05 26.74
N LEU A 94 15.12 2.09 27.53
CA LEU A 94 15.14 2.77 28.82
C LEU A 94 16.11 3.93 28.73
N SER A 95 15.70 5.10 29.20
CA SER A 95 16.56 6.25 29.42
C SER A 95 16.53 6.62 30.90
N PHE A 96 17.64 7.05 31.45
CA PHE A 96 17.69 7.58 32.81
C PHE A 96 17.83 9.09 32.72
N GLU A 97 16.83 9.81 33.21
CA GLU A 97 16.77 11.27 33.13
C GLU A 97 16.23 11.84 34.43
N ASN A 98 16.89 12.86 34.96
CA ASN A 98 16.46 13.59 36.17
C ASN A 98 16.18 12.69 37.39
N GLY A 99 16.88 11.56 37.52
CA GLY A 99 16.67 10.62 38.62
C GLY A 99 15.56 9.58 38.37
N GLU A 100 14.86 9.65 37.23
CA GLU A 100 13.78 8.74 36.86
C GLU A 100 14.15 7.88 35.64
N VAL A 101 13.63 6.66 35.60
CA VAL A 101 13.75 5.77 34.43
C VAL A 101 12.57 6.01 33.50
N LEU A 102 12.82 6.64 32.36
CA LEU A 102 11.84 6.75 31.28
C LEU A 102 11.86 5.48 30.42
N THR A 103 10.68 4.92 30.19
CA THR A 103 10.50 3.78 29.29
C THR A 103 9.89 4.25 27.97
N PHE A 104 10.57 3.95 26.87
CA PHE A 104 10.10 4.22 25.52
C PHE A 104 9.66 2.92 24.85
N HIS A 105 8.44 2.90 24.34
CA HIS A 105 7.91 1.87 23.48
C HIS A 105 7.90 2.40 22.05
N ARG A 106 8.97 2.08 21.31
CA ARG A 106 9.17 2.52 19.93
C ARG A 106 8.55 1.50 18.98
N PRO A 107 7.48 1.84 18.25
CA PRO A 107 7.00 0.98 17.18
C PRO A 107 7.96 1.04 15.99
N VAL A 108 8.10 -0.09 15.32
CA VAL A 108 9.00 -0.28 14.18
C VAL A 108 8.25 -1.10 13.14
N PHE A 109 8.39 -0.69 11.88
CA PHE A 109 7.88 -1.43 10.74
C PHE A 109 9.04 -1.89 9.87
N ALA A 110 9.17 -3.21 9.71
CA ALA A 110 10.10 -3.83 8.80
C ALA A 110 9.37 -4.14 7.49
N LEU A 111 9.74 -3.45 6.42
CA LEU A 111 9.16 -3.65 5.09
C LEU A 111 9.39 -5.09 4.62
N ALA A 112 8.37 -5.71 3.99
CA ALA A 112 8.54 -7.05 3.43
C ALA A 112 9.61 -7.05 2.33
N LYS A 113 10.47 -8.07 2.29
CA LYS A 113 11.53 -8.20 1.27
C LYS A 113 10.98 -8.11 -0.15
N ALA A 114 9.82 -8.71 -0.39
CA ALA A 114 9.12 -8.67 -1.67
C ALA A 114 8.86 -7.22 -2.13
N VAL A 115 8.38 -6.37 -1.23
CA VAL A 115 8.11 -4.95 -1.52
C VAL A 115 9.41 -4.17 -1.63
N ALA A 116 10.37 -4.43 -0.74
CA ALA A 116 11.68 -3.75 -0.77
C ALA A 116 12.45 -3.99 -2.08
N GLN A 117 12.27 -5.16 -2.70
CA GLN A 117 12.89 -5.49 -3.99
C GLN A 117 12.26 -4.74 -5.17
N ILE A 118 10.99 -4.34 -5.07
CA ILE A 118 10.34 -3.52 -6.10
C ILE A 118 11.07 -2.18 -6.14
N ARG A 119 11.73 -1.83 -7.24
CA ARG A 119 12.45 -0.57 -7.41
C ARG A 119 13.57 -0.30 -6.39
N GLU A 120 14.08 -1.34 -5.73
CA GLU A 120 15.16 -1.22 -4.73
C GLU A 120 14.82 -0.18 -3.63
N LEU A 121 13.63 -0.30 -3.02
CA LEU A 121 13.16 0.66 -2.02
C LEU A 121 14.13 0.75 -0.84
N GLN A 122 14.64 1.97 -0.65
CA GLN A 122 15.38 2.38 0.51
C GLN A 122 14.42 2.48 1.69
N HIS A 123 14.69 1.70 2.74
CA HIS A 123 13.89 1.67 3.96
C HIS A 123 14.81 1.54 5.17
N ALA A 124 14.37 2.08 6.31
CA ALA A 124 15.03 1.83 7.58
C ALA A 124 14.83 0.36 7.96
N SER A 125 15.84 -0.47 7.73
CA SER A 125 15.78 -1.89 8.07
C SER A 125 16.23 -2.10 9.51
N ILE A 126 15.26 -2.21 10.41
CA ILE A 126 15.48 -2.63 11.80
C ILE A 126 14.89 -4.03 11.94
N PRO A 127 15.73 -5.07 12.12
CA PRO A 127 15.24 -6.44 12.18
C PRO A 127 14.39 -6.66 13.42
N VAL A 128 13.42 -7.57 13.31
CA VAL A 128 12.68 -8.09 14.45
C VAL A 128 13.66 -8.84 15.36
N PRO A 129 13.67 -8.59 16.69
CA PRO A 129 14.52 -9.35 17.60
C PRO A 129 14.22 -10.86 17.55
N ASP A 130 15.25 -11.70 17.52
CA ASP A 130 15.11 -13.16 17.39
C ASP A 130 14.28 -13.80 18.51
N GLU A 131 14.30 -13.19 19.69
CA GLU A 131 13.54 -13.61 20.88
C GLU A 131 12.03 -13.34 20.75
N MET A 132 11.65 -12.41 19.86
CA MET A 132 10.27 -11.97 19.72
C MET A 132 9.50 -12.94 18.82
N LYS A 133 8.44 -13.53 19.37
CA LYS A 133 7.53 -14.36 18.58
C LYS A 133 6.85 -13.52 17.49
N THR A 134 7.06 -13.91 16.23
CA THR A 134 6.32 -13.37 15.08
C THR A 134 5.03 -14.16 14.87
N VAL A 135 3.91 -13.46 14.72
CA VAL A 135 2.61 -14.00 14.35
C VAL A 135 2.12 -13.33 13.07
N SER A 136 1.51 -14.08 12.16
CA SER A 136 0.87 -13.48 10.99
C SER A 136 -0.55 -13.02 11.32
N VAL A 137 -1.03 -11.98 10.64
CA VAL A 137 -2.45 -11.60 10.67
C VAL A 137 -3.29 -12.80 10.21
N SER A 138 -4.28 -13.19 11.01
CA SER A 138 -5.12 -14.36 10.74
C SER A 138 -6.41 -13.97 10.05
N HIS A 139 -6.65 -14.47 8.83
CA HIS A 139 -7.90 -14.21 8.11
C HIS A 139 -9.14 -14.67 8.88
N LYS A 140 -9.04 -15.76 9.66
CA LYS A 140 -10.10 -16.22 10.58
C LYS A 140 -10.45 -15.17 11.64
N LYS A 141 -9.43 -14.51 12.19
CA LYS A 141 -9.66 -13.46 13.18
C LYS A 141 -10.33 -12.25 12.53
N ILE A 142 -9.85 -11.82 11.36
CA ILE A 142 -10.44 -10.70 10.62
C ILE A 142 -11.90 -11.00 10.23
N ARG A 143 -12.19 -12.19 9.69
CA ARG A 143 -13.55 -12.69 9.42
C ARG A 143 -14.49 -12.57 10.62
N SER A 144 -14.00 -12.73 11.84
CA SER A 144 -14.85 -12.64 13.03
C SER A 144 -15.31 -11.21 13.31
N ASP A 145 -14.61 -10.22 12.76
CA ASP A 145 -14.83 -8.79 12.99
C ASP A 145 -15.56 -8.12 11.79
N VAL A 146 -15.78 -8.84 10.68
CA VAL A 146 -16.43 -8.33 9.45
C VAL A 146 -17.45 -9.32 8.86
N PRO A 147 -18.52 -8.84 8.18
CA PRO A 147 -19.56 -9.73 7.65
C PRO A 147 -19.17 -10.55 6.40
N TYR A 148 -17.90 -10.52 5.94
CA TYR A 148 -17.44 -11.22 4.72
C TYR A 148 -16.75 -12.56 4.99
N PRO A 149 -17.05 -13.66 4.26
CA PRO A 149 -16.41 -14.98 4.40
C PRO A 149 -14.88 -14.92 4.45
N GLU A 150 -14.24 -15.90 5.11
CA GLU A 150 -12.77 -15.93 5.24
C GLU A 150 -12.07 -15.88 3.87
N ALA A 151 -12.63 -16.57 2.86
CA ALA A 151 -12.14 -16.51 1.49
C ALA A 151 -12.21 -15.11 0.88
N VAL A 152 -13.31 -14.37 1.12
CA VAL A 152 -13.48 -12.99 0.64
C VAL A 152 -12.50 -12.05 1.33
N VAL A 153 -12.31 -12.20 2.65
CA VAL A 153 -11.31 -11.44 3.42
C VAL A 153 -9.91 -11.68 2.88
N GLN A 154 -9.54 -12.95 2.69
CA GLN A 154 -8.24 -13.32 2.15
C GLN A 154 -8.01 -12.74 0.75
N ASN A 155 -8.97 -12.91 -0.15
CA ASN A 155 -8.84 -12.42 -1.52
C ASN A 155 -8.83 -10.89 -1.58
N CYS A 156 -9.65 -10.21 -0.77
CA CYS A 156 -9.65 -8.76 -0.67
C CYS A 156 -8.28 -8.23 -0.24
N MET A 157 -7.67 -8.83 0.79
CA MET A 157 -6.32 -8.43 1.25
C MET A 157 -5.27 -8.68 0.15
N GLN A 158 -5.33 -9.85 -0.50
CA GLN A 158 -4.40 -10.21 -1.56
C GLN A 158 -4.53 -9.28 -2.77
N GLU A 159 -5.74 -9.10 -3.31
CA GLU A 159 -6.00 -8.25 -4.47
C GLU A 159 -5.66 -6.77 -4.19
N THR A 160 -5.88 -6.29 -2.96
CA THR A 160 -5.44 -4.93 -2.56
C THR A 160 -3.93 -4.78 -2.67
N LEU A 161 -3.17 -5.78 -2.19
CA LEU A 161 -1.71 -5.77 -2.26
C LEU A 161 -1.20 -5.97 -3.69
N ASP A 162 -1.85 -6.79 -4.49
CA ASP A 162 -1.51 -6.97 -5.90
C ASP A 162 -1.68 -5.66 -6.67
N PHE A 163 -2.77 -4.93 -6.39
CA PHE A 163 -2.95 -3.59 -6.97
C PHE A 163 -1.91 -2.59 -6.46
N PHE A 164 -1.58 -2.63 -5.16
CA PHE A 164 -0.49 -1.82 -4.61
C PHE A 164 0.85 -2.10 -5.30
N TYR A 165 1.22 -3.37 -5.52
CA TYR A 165 2.46 -3.72 -6.21
C TYR A 165 2.46 -3.31 -7.67
N PHE A 166 1.30 -3.37 -8.34
CA PHE A 166 1.15 -2.87 -9.71
C PHE A 166 1.47 -1.38 -9.79
N ILE A 167 0.89 -0.56 -8.90
CA ILE A 167 1.19 0.88 -8.79
C ILE A 167 2.69 1.11 -8.56
N LEU A 168 3.29 0.38 -7.61
CA LEU A 168 4.71 0.52 -7.32
C LEU A 168 5.60 0.12 -8.50
N THR A 169 5.24 -0.94 -9.24
CA THR A 169 6.00 -1.41 -10.41
C THR A 169 5.99 -0.39 -11.55
N ASN A 170 4.86 0.32 -11.71
CA ASN A 170 4.73 1.44 -12.67
C ASN A 170 5.46 2.72 -12.23
N ARG A 171 6.22 2.66 -11.13
CA ARG A 171 7.00 3.76 -10.56
C ARG A 171 6.16 4.92 -10.04
N GLU A 172 4.89 4.66 -9.76
CA GLU A 172 3.98 5.63 -9.16
C GLU A 172 4.15 5.65 -7.63
N ASP A 173 3.80 6.77 -7.02
CA ASP A 173 3.87 6.96 -5.58
C ASP A 173 2.57 6.48 -4.92
N ALA A 174 2.68 5.90 -3.72
CA ALA A 174 1.54 5.35 -3.01
C ALA A 174 1.64 5.55 -1.50
N ASP A 175 0.48 5.69 -0.86
CA ASP A 175 0.31 5.65 0.59
C ASP A 175 -0.55 4.46 0.96
N PHE A 176 -0.06 3.66 1.91
CA PHE A 176 -0.82 2.58 2.51
C PHE A 176 -1.16 2.95 3.96
N THR A 177 -2.37 3.44 4.17
CA THR A 177 -2.87 3.91 5.47
C THR A 177 -3.56 2.79 6.22
N LEU A 178 -3.03 2.47 7.39
CA LEU A 178 -3.60 1.55 8.38
C LEU A 178 -4.25 2.36 9.48
N LYS A 179 -5.59 2.35 9.49
CA LYS A 179 -6.41 3.17 10.39
C LYS A 179 -5.99 3.04 11.86
N ASP A 180 -5.84 4.16 12.55
CA ASP A 180 -5.43 4.25 13.97
C ASP A 180 -4.06 3.63 14.29
N LEU A 181 -3.24 3.32 13.27
CA LEU A 181 -1.89 2.78 13.42
C LEU A 181 -0.85 3.68 12.73
N GLY A 182 -1.08 4.04 11.47
CA GLY A 182 -0.21 4.93 10.71
C GLY A 182 -0.23 4.68 9.20
N THR A 183 0.67 5.35 8.47
CA THR A 183 0.75 5.31 7.00
C THR A 183 2.14 4.91 6.54
N LEU A 184 2.20 3.91 5.65
CA LEU A 184 3.39 3.60 4.88
C LEU A 184 3.38 4.44 3.60
N ALA A 185 4.24 5.46 3.55
CA ALA A 185 4.43 6.26 2.35
C ALA A 185 5.59 5.74 1.51
N ILE A 186 5.34 5.59 0.22
CA ILE A 186 6.35 5.27 -0.78
C ILE A 186 6.43 6.43 -1.78
N ARG A 187 7.62 7.02 -1.88
CA ARG A 187 7.93 8.19 -2.72
C ARG A 187 9.20 7.92 -3.52
N GLY A 188 9.07 7.74 -4.83
CA GLY A 188 10.20 7.33 -5.65
C GLY A 188 10.78 6.00 -5.14
N THR A 189 12.04 6.01 -4.71
CA THR A 189 12.72 4.84 -4.13
C THR A 189 12.72 4.83 -2.59
N ALA A 190 12.04 5.78 -1.93
CA ALA A 190 12.03 5.85 -0.47
C ALA A 190 10.73 5.27 0.10
N ALA A 191 10.85 4.40 1.11
CA ALA A 191 9.72 3.88 1.88
C ALA A 191 9.84 4.29 3.35
N MET A 192 8.79 4.93 3.87
CA MET A 192 8.74 5.46 5.23
C MET A 192 7.43 5.09 5.91
N MET A 193 7.51 4.39 7.05
CA MET A 193 6.37 4.19 7.93
C MET A 193 6.29 5.34 8.92
N ALA A 194 5.18 6.07 8.89
CA ALA A 194 4.82 7.04 9.91
C ALA A 194 3.67 6.51 10.77
N PHE A 195 3.74 6.74 12.08
CA PHE A 195 2.77 6.23 13.03
C PHE A 195 1.84 7.35 13.48
N SER A 196 0.57 7.01 13.74
CA SER A 196 -0.37 8.00 14.27
C SER A 196 0.01 8.41 15.69
N GLU A 197 -0.14 9.69 16.00
CA GLU A 197 0.14 10.21 17.33
C GLU A 197 -0.74 9.55 18.40
N ASP A 198 -2.00 9.26 18.07
CA ASP A 198 -2.92 8.55 18.96
C ASP A 198 -2.42 7.14 19.30
N PHE A 199 -1.87 6.41 18.32
CA PHE A 199 -1.24 5.12 18.58
C PHE A 199 -0.02 5.26 19.47
N LEU A 200 0.85 6.23 19.20
CA LEU A 200 2.06 6.48 20.00
C LEU A 200 1.73 6.84 21.45
N LEU A 201 0.71 7.68 21.65
CA LEU A 201 0.19 8.08 22.96
C LEU A 201 -0.42 6.88 23.69
N THR A 202 -1.21 6.06 23.00
CA THR A 202 -1.79 4.85 23.57
C THR A 202 -0.70 3.86 24.00
N LEU A 203 0.34 3.69 23.17
CA LEU A 203 1.44 2.75 23.39
C LEU A 203 2.35 3.18 24.54
N ASN A 204 2.67 4.47 24.65
CA ASN A 204 3.61 5.00 25.64
C ASN A 204 2.94 5.55 26.91
N LYS A 205 1.63 5.84 26.86
CA LYS A 205 0.83 6.38 27.97
C LYS A 205 1.38 7.68 28.58
N SER A 206 2.18 8.42 27.81
CA SER A 206 2.83 9.66 28.25
C SER A 206 3.09 10.57 27.05
N THR A 207 2.51 11.76 27.07
CA THR A 207 2.71 12.80 26.04
C THR A 207 4.18 13.21 25.97
N HIS A 208 4.83 13.37 27.13
CA HIS A 208 6.25 13.74 27.19
C HIS A 208 7.17 12.72 26.50
N VAL A 209 6.89 11.42 26.68
CA VAL A 209 7.63 10.35 26.01
C VAL A 209 7.42 10.39 24.50
N VAL A 210 6.18 10.62 24.05
CA VAL A 210 5.85 10.73 22.61
C VAL A 210 6.52 11.96 21.99
N GLU A 211 6.47 13.12 22.62
CA GLU A 211 7.15 14.35 22.16
C GLU A 211 8.65 14.11 21.99
N LYS A 212 9.28 13.40 22.93
CA LYS A 212 10.69 13.00 22.83
C LYS A 212 10.93 12.02 21.67
N LEU A 213 10.08 11.00 21.47
CA LEU A 213 10.20 10.07 20.34
C LEU A 213 10.20 10.80 19.00
N LEU A 214 9.31 11.78 18.84
CA LEU A 214 9.17 12.58 17.63
C LEU A 214 10.34 13.57 17.46
N THR A 215 10.70 14.30 18.51
CA THR A 215 11.80 15.28 18.48
C THR A 215 13.14 14.63 18.17
N GLN A 216 13.38 13.43 18.70
CA GLN A 216 14.60 12.64 18.43
C GLN A 216 14.56 11.93 17.07
N LYS A 217 13.46 12.06 16.30
CA LYS A 217 13.22 11.38 15.03
C LYS A 217 13.40 9.87 15.10
N TRP A 218 13.10 9.27 16.25
CA TRP A 218 13.09 7.81 16.39
C TRP A 218 11.83 7.22 15.75
N VAL A 219 10.77 8.02 15.63
CA VAL A 219 9.53 7.70 14.95
C VAL A 219 9.10 8.92 14.11
N THR A 220 8.48 8.66 12.97
CA THR A 220 7.86 9.69 12.13
C THR A 220 6.36 9.77 12.46
N SER A 221 5.82 10.99 12.59
CA SER A 221 4.37 11.23 12.75
C SER A 221 3.69 11.19 11.38
N ASP A 222 2.50 10.61 11.29
CA ASP A 222 1.68 10.57 10.06
C ASP A 222 1.35 11.97 9.53
N LYS A 223 1.24 12.97 10.42
CA LYS A 223 1.11 14.38 10.05
C LYS A 223 2.27 14.85 9.15
N GLU A 224 3.49 14.35 9.35
CA GLU A 224 4.65 14.74 8.53
C GLU A 224 4.57 14.16 7.10
N VAL A 225 4.03 12.95 6.98
CA VAL A 225 3.85 12.26 5.69
C VAL A 225 2.77 12.92 4.83
N ALA A 226 1.69 13.41 5.45
CA ALA A 226 0.62 14.14 4.77
C ALA A 226 1.12 15.38 4.00
N PHE A 227 2.31 15.91 4.34
CA PHE A 227 2.92 17.06 3.68
C PHE A 227 4.09 16.72 2.76
N SER A 228 4.39 15.43 2.52
CA SER A 228 5.47 15.04 1.60
C SER A 228 4.98 15.06 0.14
N PRO A 229 5.37 16.05 -0.68
CA PRO A 229 4.89 16.14 -2.04
C PRO A 229 5.49 14.99 -2.87
N SER A 230 4.66 14.36 -3.70
CA SER A 230 5.18 13.46 -4.73
C SER A 230 6.04 14.24 -5.71
N ARG A 231 7.17 13.66 -6.11
CA ARG A 231 8.01 14.23 -7.18
C ARG A 231 7.44 13.95 -8.57
N PHE A 232 6.48 13.03 -8.69
CA PHE A 232 6.05 12.45 -9.97
C PHE A 232 4.55 12.60 -10.27
N GLY A 233 3.75 13.22 -9.39
CA GLY A 233 2.33 13.50 -9.65
C GLY A 233 1.39 13.00 -8.56
N ARG A 234 0.37 12.21 -8.95
CA ARG A 234 -0.68 11.67 -8.07
C ARG A 234 -0.10 10.62 -7.12
N VAL A 235 -0.46 10.68 -5.84
CA VAL A 235 -0.21 9.61 -4.87
C VAL A 235 -1.47 8.74 -4.76
N HIS A 236 -1.33 7.45 -5.04
CA HIS A 236 -2.43 6.49 -4.86
C HIS A 236 -2.61 6.17 -3.39
N GLN A 237 -3.85 6.26 -2.92
CA GLN A 237 -4.18 5.99 -1.52
C GLN A 237 -4.67 4.54 -1.40
N PHE A 238 -4.21 3.84 -0.38
CA PHE A 238 -4.60 2.47 -0.04
C PHE A 238 -5.01 2.42 1.43
N PRO A 239 -6.02 1.63 1.80
CA PRO A 239 -6.89 0.83 0.91
C PRO A 239 -7.91 1.67 0.12
N GLN A 240 -7.86 3.00 0.20
CA GLN A 240 -8.80 3.90 -0.46
C GLN A 240 -8.41 4.28 -1.89
N PHE A 241 -8.73 3.44 -2.87
CA PHE A 241 -8.41 3.69 -4.28
C PHE A 241 -9.64 3.74 -5.19
N GLU A 242 -9.43 4.23 -6.42
CA GLU A 242 -10.42 4.19 -7.48
C GLU A 242 -10.02 3.15 -8.54
N ILE A 243 -10.90 2.19 -8.84
CA ILE A 243 -10.75 1.31 -10.00
C ILE A 243 -11.57 1.91 -11.14
N ARG A 244 -10.98 2.12 -12.32
CA ARG A 244 -11.74 2.49 -13.53
C ARG A 244 -11.88 1.28 -14.44
N ALA A 245 -13.11 0.96 -14.83
CA ALA A 245 -13.34 -0.05 -15.85
C ALA A 245 -13.13 0.55 -17.25
N VAL A 246 -12.06 0.16 -17.94
CA VAL A 246 -11.87 0.56 -19.33
C VAL A 246 -12.78 -0.29 -20.24
N PRO A 247 -13.61 0.30 -21.12
CA PRO A 247 -14.47 -0.45 -22.01
C PRO A 247 -13.68 -1.43 -22.86
N ARG A 248 -14.23 -2.64 -23.03
CA ARG A 248 -13.68 -3.73 -23.85
C ARG A 248 -13.79 -3.39 -25.34
N GLY A 249 -13.07 -2.35 -25.78
CA GLY A 249 -13.19 -1.77 -27.11
C GLY A 249 -12.38 -0.49 -27.34
N ALA A 250 -12.01 0.24 -26.28
CA ALA A 250 -11.15 1.41 -26.41
C ALA A 250 -9.68 0.97 -26.56
N ALA A 251 -9.29 0.48 -27.73
CA ALA A 251 -7.88 0.60 -28.14
C ALA A 251 -7.51 2.09 -28.04
N HIS A 252 -6.32 2.38 -27.51
CA HIS A 252 -5.80 3.74 -27.42
C HIS A 252 -6.05 4.52 -28.71
N THR A 253 -6.99 5.45 -28.66
CA THR A 253 -7.03 6.61 -29.54
C THR A 253 -6.89 7.83 -28.67
N ASP A 254 -5.77 8.53 -28.88
CA ASP A 254 -5.59 9.96 -28.63
C ASP A 254 -5.45 10.50 -27.20
N GLU A 255 -4.39 10.09 -26.48
CA GLU A 255 -3.68 11.05 -25.61
C GLU A 255 -2.16 11.08 -25.82
N PHE A 256 -1.54 10.07 -26.44
CA PHE A 256 -0.10 10.08 -26.76
C PHE A 256 0.27 10.76 -28.09
N ARG A 257 -0.70 11.18 -28.92
CA ARG A 257 -0.40 11.91 -30.18
C ARG A 257 -0.21 13.42 -29.99
N VAL A 258 -0.64 13.98 -28.87
CA VAL A 258 -0.48 15.43 -28.62
C VAL A 258 0.97 15.77 -28.31
N PHE A 259 1.72 14.89 -27.64
CA PHE A 259 3.11 15.16 -27.28
C PHE A 259 4.09 15.04 -28.45
N GLU A 260 3.90 14.05 -29.34
CA GLU A 260 4.71 13.87 -30.57
C GLU A 260 4.45 14.97 -31.62
N SER A 261 3.20 15.47 -31.70
CA SER A 261 2.86 16.61 -32.56
C SER A 261 3.51 17.91 -32.09
N LEU A 262 3.69 18.10 -30.77
CA LEU A 262 4.34 19.28 -30.21
C LEU A 262 5.86 19.26 -30.38
N LEU A 263 6.48 18.08 -30.35
CA LEU A 263 7.92 17.93 -30.58
C LEU A 263 8.29 18.08 -32.07
N SER A 264 7.43 17.66 -32.99
CA SER A 264 7.58 17.91 -34.43
C SER A 264 7.41 19.40 -34.81
N SER A 265 6.69 20.18 -33.98
CA SER A 265 6.51 21.63 -34.16
C SER A 265 7.73 22.47 -33.74
N MET A 266 8.72 21.90 -33.04
CA MET A 266 9.89 22.63 -32.53
C MET A 266 11.19 22.38 -33.32
N GLY A 267 11.13 21.71 -34.47
CA GLY A 267 12.18 21.80 -35.50
C GLY A 267 13.59 21.34 -35.11
N LEU A 268 13.76 20.41 -34.16
CA LEU A 268 15.06 19.85 -33.79
C LEU A 268 15.07 18.33 -33.98
N GLY A 269 15.37 17.89 -35.21
CA GLY A 269 15.48 16.47 -35.56
C GLY A 269 15.80 16.25 -37.03
N GLY A 270 16.93 16.78 -37.51
CA GLY A 270 17.40 16.60 -38.89
C GLY A 270 18.31 15.38 -39.07
N ASN A 271 17.73 14.31 -39.61
CA ASN A 271 18.28 13.30 -40.53
C ASN A 271 19.73 12.80 -40.37
N GLY A 272 19.86 11.54 -39.96
CA GLY A 272 20.78 10.61 -40.62
C GLY A 272 20.11 10.00 -41.86
N SER A 273 20.76 10.07 -43.02
CA SER A 273 20.41 9.21 -44.16
C SER A 273 21.67 8.77 -44.89
N ALA A 274 21.86 7.46 -44.89
CA ALA A 274 22.85 6.76 -45.68
C ALA A 274 22.53 6.88 -47.19
N ARG A 275 23.57 6.86 -48.03
CA ARG A 275 23.45 6.27 -49.38
C ARG A 275 24.80 5.80 -49.89
N PHE A 276 24.90 4.48 -50.02
CA PHE A 276 25.83 3.78 -50.92
C PHE A 276 25.50 4.14 -52.38
N ARG A 277 26.53 4.31 -53.21
CA ARG A 277 26.52 3.97 -54.64
C ARG A 277 27.93 3.56 -55.07
N ALA A 278 27.94 2.65 -56.04
CA ALA A 278 29.03 1.83 -56.57
C ALA A 278 30.36 2.55 -56.84
#